data_AF-A0A7S3PR36-F1
#
_entry.id   AF-A0A7S3PR36-F1
#
_cell.length_a   1.000
_cell.length_b   1.000
_cell.length_c   1.000
_cell.angle_alpha   90.00
_cell.angle_beta   90.00
_cell.angle_gamma   90.00
#
_symmetry.space_group_name_H-M   'P 1'
#
loop_
_entity.id
_entity.type
_entity.pdbx_description
1 polymer ?
#
loop_
_entity_poly.entity_id
_entity_poly.type
_entity_poly.pdbx_seq_one_letter_code
_entity_poly.pdbx_strand_id
1 'polypeptide(L)'
;MLEFQAASKIQLSWRQFAGLLNLKRMYNDNKSLRRALCIFSISTVICMGLLLYEHEYQARSKYLSLPSTSTLYVPELRYDSTMDVAVLKLYNETLYVPEIKYNSTVDIDSFISKSYNETFRVFEKSSCNNTEMPAALCFRMILAEQHKGFPWWFQTMLRDAVNPYIGLFGVWHDFSTNEPAPLRMCSIEKIASTQWRKVFRKLNGDKSEFDFRKKGLPADTPRFVMLRDPLERFLSAFLDKCIVRNGENMNHCESLRGFNITNKRKLFATFVDLLPLKWNMHFFPQALYCDGLYRHINKDYDFVGIMGPRFYYELERLSQRFGEPLASVVSDVFNLKKKTKTK
;
A
#
# COMPACT_ATOMS: atom_id res chain seq x y z
N MET A 1 44.98 20.37 16.91
CA MET A 1 45.71 19.94 15.71
C MET A 1 44.72 19.16 14.86
N LEU A 2 44.41 19.68 13.67
CA LEU A 2 43.42 19.21 12.66
C LEU A 2 41.93 19.51 12.94
N GLU A 3 41.53 20.74 12.61
CA GLU A 3 40.15 21.08 12.21
C GLU A 3 40.06 21.02 10.67
N PHE A 4 39.03 20.35 10.14
CA PHE A 4 38.72 20.30 8.72
C PHE A 4 37.70 21.40 8.37
N GLN A 5 38.18 22.46 7.72
CA GLN A 5 37.35 23.40 6.96
C GLN A 5 37.24 22.91 5.52
N ALA A 6 36.01 22.77 4.99
CA ALA A 6 35.73 22.89 3.56
C ALA A 6 34.22 23.08 3.31
N ALA A 7 33.77 24.33 3.35
CA ALA A 7 32.53 24.75 2.71
C ALA A 7 32.90 25.80 1.64
N SER A 8 32.94 25.39 0.37
CA SER A 8 33.20 26.31 -0.74
C SER A 8 31.91 27.01 -1.17
N LYS A 9 31.91 28.34 -1.02
CA LYS A 9 30.96 29.28 -1.60
C LYS A 9 31.09 29.28 -3.13
N ILE A 10 29.97 29.16 -3.84
CA ILE A 10 29.88 29.60 -5.23
C ILE A 10 29.23 31.00 -5.21
N GLN A 11 30.05 32.04 -5.30
CA GLN A 11 29.62 33.39 -5.63
C GLN A 11 29.81 33.58 -7.14
N LEU A 12 28.72 33.55 -7.91
CA LEU A 12 28.73 34.01 -9.30
C LEU A 12 28.79 35.54 -9.30
N SER A 13 29.73 36.12 -10.04
CA SER A 13 29.86 37.58 -10.14
C SER A 13 28.83 38.16 -11.11
N TRP A 14 28.37 39.39 -10.86
CA TRP A 14 27.45 40.13 -11.72
C TRP A 14 27.93 40.27 -13.19
N ARG A 15 29.25 40.13 -13.45
CA ARG A 15 29.81 40.11 -14.81
C ARG A 15 29.41 38.86 -15.61
N GLN A 16 29.15 37.72 -14.95
CA GLN A 16 28.67 36.50 -15.60
C GLN A 16 27.17 36.59 -15.95
N PHE A 17 26.39 37.37 -15.18
CA PHE A 17 24.98 37.61 -15.46
C PHE A 17 24.74 38.56 -16.65
N ALA A 18 25.62 39.55 -16.83
CA ALA A 18 25.60 40.45 -17.99
C ALA A 18 25.89 39.72 -19.33
N GLY A 19 26.73 38.67 -19.31
CA GLY A 19 26.99 37.83 -20.47
C GLY A 19 25.76 37.03 -20.93
N LEU A 20 24.93 36.57 -19.98
CA LEU A 20 23.72 35.78 -20.26
C LEU A 20 22.58 36.60 -20.89
N LEU A 21 22.50 37.90 -20.60
CA LEU A 21 21.50 38.79 -21.19
C LEU A 21 21.80 39.13 -22.66
N ASN A 22 23.07 39.23 -23.05
CA ASN A 22 23.46 39.40 -24.46
C ASN A 22 23.27 38.11 -25.28
N LEU A 23 23.48 36.95 -24.69
CA LEU A 23 23.20 35.65 -25.32
C LEU A 23 21.72 35.45 -25.62
N LYS A 24 20.82 35.93 -24.74
CA LYS A 24 19.37 35.86 -24.96
C LYS A 24 18.90 36.72 -26.14
N ARG A 25 19.58 37.86 -26.37
CA ARG A 25 19.32 38.74 -27.52
C ARG A 25 19.82 38.11 -28.83
N MET A 26 21.03 37.54 -28.82
CA MET A 26 21.57 36.81 -29.98
C MET A 26 20.82 35.51 -30.31
N TYR A 27 20.25 34.84 -29.29
CA TYR A 27 19.46 33.62 -29.46
C TYR A 27 18.15 33.85 -30.23
N ASN A 28 17.52 35.01 -30.04
CA ASN A 28 16.25 35.31 -30.70
C ASN A 28 16.41 35.67 -32.19
N ASP A 29 17.56 36.20 -32.59
CA ASP A 29 17.71 36.76 -33.94
C ASP A 29 18.43 35.83 -34.95
N ASN A 30 19.00 34.70 -34.52
CA ASN A 30 19.81 33.83 -35.40
C ASN A 30 19.44 32.34 -35.35
N LYS A 31 18.72 31.88 -36.39
CA LYS A 31 18.23 30.48 -36.55
C LYS A 31 19.37 29.44 -36.62
N SER A 32 20.54 29.83 -37.11
CA SER A 32 21.72 28.94 -37.22
C SER A 32 22.38 28.71 -35.85
N LEU A 33 22.38 29.73 -34.97
CA LEU A 33 22.91 29.63 -33.61
C LEU A 33 22.06 28.71 -32.72
N ARG A 34 20.73 28.69 -32.93
CA ARG A 34 19.82 27.78 -32.20
C ARG A 34 20.10 26.30 -32.49
N ARG A 35 20.47 25.96 -33.73
CA ARG A 35 20.82 24.57 -34.10
C ARG A 35 22.16 24.15 -33.52
N ALA A 36 23.17 25.02 -33.52
CA ALA A 36 24.48 24.74 -32.94
C ALA A 36 24.42 24.56 -31.40
N LEU A 37 23.64 25.40 -30.70
CA LEU A 37 23.46 25.29 -29.24
C LEU A 37 22.63 24.06 -28.82
N CYS A 38 21.71 23.59 -29.66
CA CYS A 38 20.94 22.37 -29.39
C CYS A 38 21.83 21.12 -29.44
N ILE A 39 22.82 21.10 -30.33
CA ILE A 39 23.81 20.02 -30.43
C ILE A 39 24.78 20.06 -29.24
N PHE A 40 25.21 21.26 -28.81
CA PHE A 40 26.06 21.41 -27.62
C PHE A 40 25.34 21.05 -26.31
N SER A 41 24.04 21.35 -26.19
CA SER A 41 23.25 20.99 -24.98
C SER A 41 23.02 19.49 -24.84
N ILE A 42 22.83 18.77 -25.96
CA ILE A 42 22.64 17.31 -25.94
C ILE A 42 23.95 16.62 -25.53
N SER A 43 25.09 17.06 -26.06
CA SER A 43 26.39 16.49 -25.69
C SER A 43 26.75 16.76 -24.22
N THR A 44 26.42 17.95 -23.69
CA THR A 44 26.65 18.29 -22.28
C THR A 44 25.73 17.51 -21.34
N VAL A 45 24.48 17.27 -21.72
CA VAL A 45 23.52 16.46 -20.95
C VAL A 45 23.92 14.97 -20.97
N ILE A 46 24.41 14.46 -22.09
CA ILE A 46 24.91 13.07 -22.18
C ILE A 46 26.19 12.89 -21.36
N CYS A 47 27.13 13.84 -21.41
CA CYS A 47 28.34 13.79 -20.59
C CYS A 47 28.05 13.92 -19.08
N MET A 48 27.10 14.78 -18.68
CA MET A 48 26.66 14.82 -17.28
C MET A 48 25.93 13.54 -16.87
N GLY A 49 25.12 12.96 -17.75
CA GLY A 49 24.45 11.67 -17.49
C GLY A 49 25.43 10.52 -17.31
N LEU A 50 26.49 10.46 -18.12
CA LEU A 50 27.54 9.44 -18.01
C LEU A 50 28.42 9.63 -16.78
N LEU A 51 28.77 10.87 -16.43
CA LEU A 51 29.51 11.18 -15.19
C LEU A 51 28.69 10.86 -13.93
N LEU A 52 27.38 11.13 -13.95
CA LEU A 52 26.47 10.74 -12.85
C LEU A 52 26.33 9.22 -12.76
N TYR A 53 26.27 8.52 -13.90
CA TYR A 53 26.21 7.06 -13.94
C TYR A 53 27.47 6.39 -13.40
N GLU A 54 28.67 6.89 -13.74
CA GLU A 54 29.94 6.41 -13.17
C GLU A 54 30.03 6.66 -11.66
N HIS A 55 29.57 7.83 -11.20
CA HIS A 55 29.57 8.16 -9.77
C HIS A 55 28.59 7.29 -8.97
N GLU A 56 27.44 6.93 -9.55
CA GLU A 56 26.47 6.01 -8.96
C GLU A 56 26.97 4.56 -8.94
N TYR A 57 27.67 4.13 -10.01
CA TYR A 57 28.25 2.78 -10.10
C TYR A 57 29.39 2.58 -9.08
N GLN A 58 30.27 3.58 -8.94
CA GLN A 58 31.33 3.54 -7.93
C GLN A 58 30.78 3.63 -6.50
N ALA A 59 29.71 4.39 -6.28
CA ALA A 59 29.01 4.41 -4.99
C ALA A 59 28.44 3.03 -4.64
N ARG A 60 27.79 2.34 -5.58
CA ARG A 60 27.21 0.99 -5.38
C ARG A 60 28.24 -0.08 -5.04
N SER A 61 29.44 -0.05 -5.63
CA SER A 61 30.48 -1.04 -5.32
C SER A 61 31.00 -0.95 -3.88
N LYS A 62 30.88 0.22 -3.24
CA LYS A 62 31.32 0.49 -1.87
C LYS A 62 30.31 0.07 -0.80
N TYR A 63 29.06 -0.22 -1.16
CA TYR A 63 27.98 -0.58 -0.21
C TYR A 63 27.86 -2.08 0.06
N LEU A 64 28.60 -2.94 -0.64
CA LEU A 64 28.56 -4.39 -0.46
C LEU A 64 29.46 -4.92 0.69
N SER A 65 30.05 -4.04 1.51
CA SER A 65 31.02 -4.45 2.54
C SER A 65 30.86 -3.81 3.92
N LEU A 66 29.66 -3.40 4.35
CA LEU A 66 29.46 -2.80 5.68
C LEU A 66 28.61 -3.67 6.62
N PRO A 67 28.99 -3.81 7.91
CA PRO A 67 28.31 -4.64 8.88
C PRO A 67 27.03 -4.00 9.45
N SER A 68 26.17 -4.85 10.00
CA SER A 68 24.71 -4.71 10.15
C SER A 68 24.19 -3.90 11.35
N THR A 69 24.71 -2.70 11.63
CA THR A 69 24.19 -1.88 12.77
C THR A 69 23.87 -0.42 12.46
N SER A 70 23.83 -0.01 11.20
CA SER A 70 23.51 1.39 10.85
C SER A 70 22.07 1.55 10.37
N THR A 71 21.33 2.46 11.00
CA THR A 71 19.99 2.90 10.60
C THR A 71 20.01 3.36 9.14
N LEU A 72 19.27 2.64 8.29
CA LEU A 72 19.29 2.79 6.83
C LEU A 72 18.58 4.09 6.40
N TYR A 73 19.31 5.07 5.86
CA TYR A 73 18.71 6.18 5.12
C TYR A 73 18.35 5.69 3.71
N VAL A 74 17.05 5.52 3.45
CA VAL A 74 16.52 5.21 2.11
C VAL A 74 16.27 6.54 1.41
N PRO A 75 16.95 6.85 0.28
CA PRO A 75 16.62 8.06 -0.48
C PRO A 75 15.19 7.96 -1.03
N GLU A 76 14.43 9.05 -0.93
CA GLU A 76 13.11 9.16 -1.53
C GLU A 76 13.18 8.85 -3.03
N LEU A 77 12.53 7.75 -3.45
CA LEU A 77 12.17 7.53 -4.84
C LEU A 77 11.16 8.62 -5.23
N ARG A 78 11.60 9.64 -5.97
CA ARG A 78 10.69 10.64 -6.54
C ARG A 78 9.74 9.96 -7.51
N TYR A 79 8.45 10.13 -7.24
CA TYR A 79 7.34 9.75 -8.11
C TYR A 79 7.39 10.56 -9.42
N ASP A 80 7.55 9.88 -10.55
CA ASP A 80 7.50 10.51 -11.87
C ASP A 80 6.08 10.42 -12.44
N SER A 81 5.35 11.53 -12.37
CA SER A 81 3.97 11.66 -12.89
C SER A 81 3.87 11.57 -14.42
N THR A 82 4.98 11.58 -15.15
CA THR A 82 4.98 11.47 -16.62
C THR A 82 4.77 10.02 -17.09
N MET A 83 5.09 9.03 -16.25
CA MET A 83 4.84 7.61 -16.54
C MET A 83 3.34 7.30 -16.61
N ASP A 84 2.53 7.92 -15.75
CA ASP A 84 1.07 7.73 -15.71
C ASP A 84 0.42 8.23 -17.02
N VAL A 85 0.89 9.34 -17.58
CA VAL A 85 0.35 9.90 -18.84
C VAL A 85 0.67 9.00 -20.03
N ALA A 86 1.88 8.42 -20.08
CA ALA A 86 2.27 7.51 -21.16
C ALA A 86 1.51 6.18 -21.11
N VAL A 87 1.31 5.62 -19.90
CA VAL A 87 0.52 4.39 -19.69
C VAL A 87 -0.96 4.62 -20.00
N LEU A 88 -1.54 5.75 -19.56
CA LEU A 88 -2.94 6.11 -19.85
C LEU A 88 -3.18 6.37 -21.34
N LYS A 89 -2.20 6.95 -22.05
CA LYS A 89 -2.29 7.16 -23.50
C LYS A 89 -2.23 5.85 -24.29
N LEU A 90 -1.34 4.93 -23.91
CA LEU A 90 -1.29 3.56 -24.44
C LEU A 90 -2.58 2.79 -24.20
N TYR A 91 -3.19 2.94 -23.01
CA TYR A 91 -4.45 2.29 -22.66
C TYR A 91 -5.63 2.84 -23.47
N ASN A 92 -5.69 4.15 -23.70
CA ASN A 92 -6.75 4.78 -24.50
C ASN A 92 -6.65 4.47 -26.01
N GLU A 93 -5.44 4.28 -26.53
CA GLU A 93 -5.21 3.96 -27.96
C GLU A 93 -5.40 2.48 -28.29
N THR A 94 -5.54 1.59 -27.29
CA THR A 94 -5.64 0.12 -27.48
C THR A 94 -6.96 -0.52 -27.01
N LEU A 95 -7.96 0.26 -26.60
CA LEU A 95 -9.26 -0.25 -26.11
C LEU A 95 -10.15 -0.83 -27.23
N TYR A 96 -9.71 -1.91 -27.86
CA TYR A 96 -10.60 -3.01 -28.16
C TYR A 96 -10.71 -3.81 -26.86
N VAL A 97 -11.75 -3.56 -26.06
CA VAL A 97 -12.20 -4.54 -25.06
C VAL A 97 -12.96 -5.58 -25.85
N PRO A 98 -12.39 -6.76 -26.17
CA PRO A 98 -13.20 -7.81 -26.74
C PRO A 98 -14.39 -8.03 -25.82
N GLU A 99 -15.57 -8.18 -26.41
CA GLU A 99 -16.74 -8.64 -25.68
C GLU A 99 -16.37 -10.00 -25.06
N ILE A 100 -15.97 -10.01 -23.79
CA ILE A 100 -15.65 -11.25 -23.09
C ILE A 100 -16.99 -11.95 -22.92
N LYS A 101 -17.32 -12.80 -23.88
CA LYS A 101 -18.40 -13.77 -23.74
C LYS A 101 -17.98 -14.69 -22.61
N TYR A 102 -18.45 -14.37 -21.41
CA TYR A 102 -18.25 -15.17 -20.22
C TYR A 102 -18.92 -16.52 -20.49
N ASN A 103 -18.10 -17.51 -20.84
CA ASN A 103 -18.58 -18.86 -20.98
C ASN A 103 -18.92 -19.32 -19.56
N SER A 104 -20.21 -19.50 -19.26
CA SER A 104 -20.73 -19.78 -17.91
C SER A 104 -20.25 -21.11 -17.32
N THR A 105 -19.33 -21.79 -18.01
CA THR A 105 -18.70 -23.04 -17.63
C THR A 105 -17.31 -22.86 -17.04
N VAL A 106 -16.76 -21.64 -16.96
CA VAL A 106 -15.54 -21.42 -16.18
C VAL A 106 -15.92 -21.60 -14.72
N ASP A 107 -15.47 -22.72 -14.15
CA ASP A 107 -15.53 -22.98 -12.72
C ASP A 107 -14.81 -21.85 -11.99
N ILE A 108 -15.61 -20.93 -11.43
CA ILE A 108 -15.16 -19.73 -10.74
C ILE A 108 -14.28 -20.13 -9.55
N ASP A 109 -14.60 -21.24 -8.89
CA ASP A 109 -13.82 -21.73 -7.75
C ASP A 109 -12.44 -22.20 -8.21
N SER A 110 -12.37 -22.96 -9.32
CA SER A 110 -11.08 -23.34 -9.93
C SER A 110 -10.25 -22.12 -10.35
N PHE A 111 -10.86 -21.08 -10.93
CA PHE A 111 -10.16 -19.85 -11.30
C PHE A 111 -9.64 -19.09 -10.06
N ILE A 112 -10.47 -18.97 -9.02
CA ILE A 112 -10.10 -18.31 -7.76
C ILE A 112 -8.98 -19.10 -7.08
N SER A 113 -9.11 -20.41 -6.93
CA SER A 113 -8.10 -21.28 -6.34
C SER A 113 -6.79 -21.23 -7.12
N LYS A 114 -6.84 -21.24 -8.45
CA LYS A 114 -5.65 -21.09 -9.29
C LYS A 114 -5.00 -19.73 -9.09
N SER A 115 -5.77 -18.64 -9.13
CA SER A 115 -5.25 -17.28 -8.95
C SER A 115 -4.64 -17.10 -7.55
N TYR A 116 -5.29 -17.65 -6.53
CA TYR A 116 -4.77 -17.72 -5.17
C TYR A 116 -3.46 -18.50 -5.13
N ASN A 117 -3.45 -19.73 -5.63
CA ASN A 117 -2.25 -20.57 -5.64
C ASN A 117 -1.09 -19.90 -6.38
N GLU A 118 -1.32 -19.29 -7.55
CA GLU A 118 -0.26 -18.56 -8.26
C GLU A 118 0.25 -17.35 -7.47
N THR A 119 -0.63 -16.63 -6.79
CA THR A 119 -0.25 -15.49 -5.94
C THR A 119 0.58 -15.94 -4.74
N PHE A 120 0.14 -16.99 -4.04
CA PHE A 120 0.77 -17.44 -2.80
C PHE A 120 1.98 -18.34 -3.00
N ARG A 121 2.05 -19.04 -4.13
CA ARG A 121 3.23 -19.82 -4.53
C ARG A 121 4.48 -18.96 -4.67
N VAL A 122 4.33 -17.68 -4.97
CA VAL A 122 5.46 -16.74 -4.97
C VAL A 122 6.04 -16.58 -3.57
N PHE A 123 5.18 -16.48 -2.55
CA PHE A 123 5.62 -16.41 -1.16
C PHE A 123 6.30 -17.72 -0.74
N GLU A 124 5.77 -18.88 -1.13
CA GLU A 124 6.35 -20.20 -0.82
C GLU A 124 7.74 -20.44 -1.43
N LYS A 125 7.99 -19.91 -2.64
CA LYS A 125 9.25 -20.09 -3.37
C LYS A 125 10.38 -19.17 -2.89
N SER A 126 10.04 -18.09 -2.21
CA SER A 126 11.00 -17.10 -1.74
C SER A 126 11.63 -17.51 -0.42
N SER A 127 12.71 -16.84 -0.03
CA SER A 127 13.36 -16.97 1.30
C SER A 127 12.45 -16.61 2.49
N CYS A 128 11.18 -16.31 2.24
CA CYS A 128 10.17 -15.87 3.21
C CYS A 128 9.55 -16.98 4.07
N ASN A 129 9.93 -18.24 3.86
CA ASN A 129 9.41 -19.36 4.65
C ASN A 129 9.81 -19.29 6.14
N ASN A 130 10.82 -18.50 6.50
CA ASN A 130 11.14 -18.28 7.91
C ASN A 130 10.06 -17.41 8.58
N THR A 131 9.21 -18.02 9.43
CA THR A 131 8.13 -17.33 10.17
C THR A 131 8.63 -16.25 11.13
N GLU A 132 9.91 -16.22 11.48
CA GLU A 132 10.47 -15.17 12.35
C GLU A 132 10.77 -13.88 11.58
N MET A 133 10.89 -13.95 10.26
CA MET A 133 11.12 -12.77 9.42
C MET A 133 9.87 -11.90 9.37
N PRO A 134 9.93 -10.59 9.64
CA PRO A 134 8.79 -9.69 9.44
C PRO A 134 8.30 -9.72 7.98
N ALA A 135 6.99 -9.73 7.75
CA ALA A 135 6.44 -9.82 6.41
C ALA A 135 6.84 -8.61 5.54
N ALA A 136 7.02 -7.44 6.16
CA ALA A 136 7.55 -6.24 5.47
C ALA A 136 8.93 -6.49 4.86
N LEU A 137 9.82 -7.17 5.60
CA LEU A 137 11.16 -7.50 5.12
C LEU A 137 11.09 -8.56 4.02
N CYS A 138 10.28 -9.60 4.23
CA CYS A 138 10.00 -10.60 3.20
C CYS A 138 9.55 -9.96 1.88
N PHE A 139 8.56 -9.06 1.91
CA PHE A 139 8.05 -8.44 0.68
C PHE A 139 9.10 -7.58 -0.01
N ARG A 140 9.96 -6.89 0.77
CA ARG A 140 11.10 -6.13 0.22
C ARG A 140 12.12 -7.04 -0.45
N MET A 141 12.39 -8.22 0.11
CA MET A 141 13.27 -9.21 -0.50
C MET A 141 12.69 -9.73 -1.82
N ILE A 142 11.41 -10.13 -1.83
CA ILE A 142 10.72 -10.57 -3.06
C ILE A 142 10.76 -9.48 -4.14
N LEU A 143 10.56 -8.22 -3.75
CA LEU A 143 10.64 -7.07 -4.66
C LEU A 143 12.07 -6.82 -5.15
N ALA A 144 13.08 -6.97 -4.29
CA ALA A 144 14.49 -6.72 -4.60
C ALA A 144 15.13 -7.81 -5.44
N GLU A 145 14.66 -9.05 -5.36
CA GLU A 145 15.15 -10.18 -6.15
C GLU A 145 14.86 -10.03 -7.67
N GLN A 146 14.25 -8.91 -8.10
CA GLN A 146 14.05 -8.51 -9.51
C GLN A 146 13.57 -9.66 -10.42
N HIS A 147 12.66 -10.48 -9.90
CA HIS A 147 12.32 -11.74 -10.51
C HIS A 147 11.69 -11.56 -11.90
N LYS A 148 12.49 -11.89 -12.92
CA LYS A 148 12.01 -12.33 -14.23
C LYS A 148 11.04 -13.49 -14.00
N GLY A 149 9.74 -13.23 -14.00
CA GLY A 149 8.72 -14.27 -13.86
C GLY A 149 7.51 -13.91 -13.01
N PHE A 150 7.56 -12.83 -12.22
CA PHE A 150 6.34 -12.38 -11.53
C PHE A 150 5.46 -11.55 -12.45
N PRO A 151 4.13 -11.75 -12.42
CA PRO A 151 3.21 -10.86 -13.10
C PRO A 151 3.40 -9.41 -12.63
N TRP A 152 3.31 -8.47 -13.56
CA TRP A 152 3.52 -7.05 -13.29
C TRP A 152 2.59 -6.52 -12.18
N TRP A 153 1.33 -7.00 -12.13
CA TRP A 153 0.35 -6.60 -11.12
C TRP A 153 0.76 -7.00 -9.70
N PHE A 154 1.52 -8.09 -9.56
CA PHE A 154 2.01 -8.57 -8.27
C PHE A 154 3.19 -7.73 -7.81
N GLN A 155 4.05 -7.31 -8.75
CA GLN A 155 5.16 -6.41 -8.46
C GLN A 155 4.67 -5.04 -7.97
N THR A 156 3.63 -4.47 -8.62
CA THR A 156 3.01 -3.21 -8.18
C THR A 156 2.32 -3.37 -6.83
N MET A 157 1.67 -4.53 -6.58
CA MET A 157 1.12 -4.86 -5.27
C MET A 157 2.22 -4.84 -4.19
N LEU A 158 3.34 -5.54 -4.40
CA LEU A 158 4.44 -5.57 -3.43
C LEU A 158 5.04 -4.18 -3.19
N ARG A 159 5.30 -3.41 -4.26
CA ARG A 159 5.77 -2.02 -4.19
C ARG A 159 4.89 -1.18 -3.27
N ASP A 160 3.58 -1.25 -3.46
CA ASP A 160 2.63 -0.44 -2.71
C ASP A 160 2.41 -0.99 -1.29
N ALA A 161 2.49 -2.31 -1.10
CA ALA A 161 2.38 -2.95 0.21
C ALA A 161 3.51 -2.57 1.16
N VAL A 162 4.76 -2.48 0.67
CA VAL A 162 5.94 -2.16 1.50
C VAL A 162 6.15 -0.66 1.74
N ASN A 163 5.28 0.18 1.19
CA ASN A 163 5.35 1.62 1.38
C ASN A 163 5.18 1.96 2.88
N PRO A 164 6.15 2.64 3.51
CA PRO A 164 6.12 2.91 4.95
C PRO A 164 5.01 3.89 5.38
N TYR A 165 4.48 4.69 4.46
CA TYR A 165 3.51 5.74 4.75
C TYR A 165 2.07 5.36 4.46
N ILE A 166 1.84 4.49 3.47
CA ILE A 166 0.49 4.14 2.99
C ILE A 166 0.27 2.63 2.77
N GLY A 167 1.29 1.82 3.01
CA GLY A 167 1.29 0.37 2.74
C GLY A 167 0.67 -0.48 3.85
N LEU A 168 0.89 -1.79 3.79
CA LEU A 168 0.27 -2.78 4.71
C LEU A 168 0.94 -2.89 6.08
N PHE A 169 2.07 -2.22 6.27
CA PHE A 169 2.89 -2.35 7.48
C PHE A 169 2.89 -1.09 8.34
N GLY A 170 1.91 -0.22 8.11
CA GLY A 170 1.70 0.98 8.92
C GLY A 170 1.18 0.69 10.34
N VAL A 171 1.23 1.69 11.20
CA VAL A 171 0.84 1.59 12.62
C VAL A 171 -0.67 1.47 12.86
N TRP A 172 -1.50 1.64 11.82
CA TRP A 172 -2.97 1.70 11.90
C TRP A 172 -3.68 0.33 11.86
N HIS A 173 -2.92 -0.77 11.81
CA HIS A 173 -3.47 -2.12 11.67
C HIS A 173 -3.84 -2.80 12.99
N ASP A 174 -3.66 -2.15 14.14
CA ASP A 174 -3.99 -2.75 15.43
C ASP A 174 -4.95 -1.83 16.20
N PHE A 175 -6.06 -2.40 16.67
CA PHE A 175 -6.78 -1.80 17.80
C PHE A 175 -6.30 -2.48 19.07
N SER A 176 -6.07 -1.69 20.11
CA SER A 176 -5.62 -2.21 21.38
C SER A 176 -6.30 -1.55 22.56
N THR A 177 -6.36 -2.29 23.65
CA THR A 177 -6.72 -1.78 24.97
C THR A 177 -5.75 -2.35 26.00
N ASN A 178 -5.44 -1.57 27.03
CA ASN A 178 -4.63 -2.01 28.18
C ASN A 178 -5.51 -2.44 29.36
N GLU A 179 -6.77 -2.00 29.39
CA GLU A 179 -7.65 -2.12 30.54
C GLU A 179 -9.06 -2.52 30.11
N PRO A 180 -9.73 -3.39 30.87
CA PRO A 180 -9.26 -4.01 32.11
C PRO A 180 -8.37 -5.24 31.89
N ALA A 181 -8.28 -5.76 30.66
CA ALA A 181 -7.30 -6.75 30.27
C ALA A 181 -6.69 -6.36 28.91
N PRO A 182 -5.36 -6.48 28.73
CA PRO A 182 -4.72 -6.28 27.44
C PRO A 182 -5.38 -7.13 26.35
N LEU A 183 -5.80 -6.48 25.27
CA LEU A 183 -6.39 -7.16 24.10
C LEU A 183 -5.96 -6.43 22.83
N ARG A 184 -5.60 -7.19 21.81
CA ARG A 184 -5.24 -6.66 20.50
C ARG A 184 -6.15 -7.24 19.42
N MET A 185 -6.62 -6.37 18.53
CA MET A 185 -7.33 -6.75 17.33
C MET A 185 -6.53 -6.33 16.11
N CYS A 186 -6.24 -7.27 15.22
CA CYS A 186 -5.81 -6.96 13.87
C CYS A 186 -6.98 -6.29 13.10
N SER A 187 -6.80 -5.01 12.79
CA SER A 187 -7.73 -4.20 12.01
C SER A 187 -7.41 -4.29 10.52
N ILE A 188 -8.31 -4.97 9.82
CA ILE A 188 -8.37 -4.99 8.36
C ILE A 188 -9.40 -3.96 7.91
N GLU A 189 -9.20 -3.30 6.77
CA GLU A 189 -10.21 -2.39 6.27
C GLU A 189 -11.45 -3.15 5.76
N LYS A 190 -12.62 -2.55 5.98
CA LYS A 190 -13.95 -3.08 5.56
C LYS A 190 -14.45 -4.35 6.27
N ILE A 191 -13.89 -4.67 7.44
CA ILE A 191 -14.40 -5.70 8.36
C ILE A 191 -15.24 -5.09 9.51
N ALA A 192 -16.14 -4.16 9.16
CA ALA A 192 -16.84 -3.32 10.14
C ALA A 192 -15.89 -2.53 11.08
N SER A 193 -14.74 -2.10 10.57
CA SER A 193 -13.72 -1.35 11.32
C SER A 193 -14.29 -0.15 12.08
N THR A 194 -15.30 0.54 11.54
CA THR A 194 -16.01 1.62 12.24
C THR A 194 -16.67 1.18 13.55
N GLN A 195 -17.29 -0.01 13.59
CA GLN A 195 -17.91 -0.53 14.82
C GLN A 195 -16.82 -1.01 15.79
N TRP A 196 -15.79 -1.69 15.30
CA TRP A 196 -14.67 -2.10 16.13
C TRP A 196 -13.92 -0.93 16.77
N ARG A 197 -13.76 0.20 16.05
CA ARG A 197 -13.26 1.45 16.64
C ARG A 197 -14.11 1.90 17.83
N LYS A 198 -15.44 1.79 17.76
CA LYS A 198 -16.34 2.11 18.88
C LYS A 198 -16.20 1.14 20.04
N VAL A 199 -16.03 -0.17 19.77
CA VAL A 199 -15.78 -1.18 20.81
C VAL A 199 -14.51 -0.81 21.58
N PHE A 200 -13.39 -0.64 20.87
CA PHE A 200 -12.12 -0.32 21.51
C PHE A 200 -12.11 1.05 22.18
N ARG A 201 -12.85 2.04 21.62
CA ARG A 201 -13.08 3.34 22.28
C ARG A 201 -13.75 3.20 23.64
N LYS A 202 -14.83 2.41 23.72
CA LYS A 202 -15.53 2.14 24.97
C LYS A 202 -14.66 1.37 25.98
N LEU A 203 -13.90 0.37 25.52
CA LEU A 203 -12.97 -0.37 26.37
C LEU A 203 -11.91 0.53 27.01
N ASN A 204 -11.43 1.55 26.29
CA ASN A 204 -10.46 2.52 26.82
C ASN A 204 -11.11 3.73 27.53
N GLY A 205 -12.36 3.61 27.97
CA GLY A 205 -13.04 4.65 28.76
C GLY A 205 -13.45 5.90 27.98
N ASP A 206 -13.80 5.75 26.70
CA ASP A 206 -14.37 6.80 25.82
C ASP A 206 -13.53 8.07 25.62
N LYS A 207 -12.24 8.04 25.99
CA LYS A 207 -11.29 9.14 25.80
C LYS A 207 -11.28 9.59 24.33
N SER A 208 -11.38 10.91 24.12
CA SER A 208 -11.46 11.55 22.80
C SER A 208 -10.19 11.37 21.97
N GLU A 209 -9.04 11.26 22.64
CA GLU A 209 -7.73 11.03 22.04
C GLU A 209 -7.46 9.53 22.00
N PHE A 210 -8.11 8.85 21.06
CA PHE A 210 -7.86 7.45 20.81
C PHE A 210 -6.56 7.31 20.03
N ASP A 211 -5.44 7.23 20.75
CA ASP A 211 -4.16 6.98 20.12
C ASP A 211 -4.11 5.52 19.63
N PHE A 212 -4.41 5.34 18.34
CA PHE A 212 -4.27 4.06 17.64
C PHE A 212 -2.82 3.62 17.52
N ARG A 213 -1.84 4.46 17.90
CA ARG A 213 -0.44 4.06 17.89
C ARG A 213 -0.24 2.92 18.89
N LYS A 214 0.56 1.94 18.47
CA LYS A 214 1.01 0.80 19.27
C LYS A 214 1.59 1.29 20.59
N LYS A 215 0.77 1.44 21.64
CA LYS A 215 1.28 1.26 22.99
C LYS A 215 1.95 -0.11 22.99
N GLY A 216 3.18 -0.18 23.47
CA GLY A 216 3.94 -1.42 23.55
C GLY A 216 3.21 -2.38 24.49
N LEU A 217 2.21 -3.09 23.98
CA LEU A 217 1.59 -4.18 24.71
C LEU A 217 2.58 -5.34 24.74
N PRO A 218 2.56 -6.13 25.82
CA PRO A 218 3.31 -7.39 25.92
C PRO A 218 3.12 -8.28 24.68
N ALA A 219 4.15 -9.03 24.30
CA ALA A 219 4.13 -9.89 23.11
C ALA A 219 3.08 -11.01 23.21
N ASP A 220 2.77 -11.45 24.42
CA ASP A 220 1.78 -12.46 24.80
C ASP A 220 0.36 -11.90 24.96
N THR A 221 0.13 -10.62 24.65
CA THR A 221 -1.21 -10.02 24.71
C THR A 221 -2.15 -10.77 23.77
N PRO A 222 -3.33 -11.24 24.24
CA PRO A 222 -4.27 -11.96 23.41
C PRO A 222 -4.65 -11.20 22.14
N ARG A 223 -4.71 -11.93 21.01
CA ARG A 223 -4.93 -11.34 19.68
C ARG A 223 -6.14 -11.96 19.01
N PHE A 224 -6.92 -11.14 18.33
CA PHE A 224 -7.97 -11.64 17.44
C PHE A 224 -8.04 -10.87 16.13
N VAL A 225 -8.70 -11.48 15.14
CA VAL A 225 -9.00 -10.86 13.85
C VAL A 225 -10.41 -11.23 13.42
N MET A 226 -11.06 -10.30 12.74
CA MET A 226 -12.30 -10.57 12.02
C MET A 226 -12.02 -10.56 10.52
N LEU A 227 -12.40 -11.64 9.84
CA LEU A 227 -12.29 -11.79 8.40
C LEU A 227 -13.62 -11.53 7.74
N ARG A 228 -13.59 -11.23 6.45
CA ARG A 228 -14.79 -11.11 5.62
C ARG A 228 -14.56 -11.85 4.33
N ASP A 229 -15.65 -12.25 3.67
CA ASP A 229 -15.56 -12.71 2.29
C ASP A 229 -14.73 -11.71 1.44
N PRO A 230 -13.69 -12.16 0.73
CA PRO A 230 -12.81 -11.27 -0.01
C PRO A 230 -13.52 -10.41 -1.06
N LEU A 231 -14.51 -10.97 -1.76
CA LEU A 231 -15.25 -10.27 -2.81
C LEU A 231 -16.21 -9.23 -2.22
N GLU A 232 -16.93 -9.59 -1.17
CA GLU A 232 -17.78 -8.63 -0.45
C GLU A 232 -16.95 -7.49 0.16
N ARG A 233 -15.79 -7.80 0.73
CA ARG A 233 -14.89 -6.80 1.32
C ARG A 233 -14.39 -5.85 0.24
N PHE A 234 -13.98 -6.40 -0.90
CA PHE A 234 -13.50 -5.63 -2.06
C PHE A 234 -14.59 -4.72 -2.62
N LEU A 235 -15.79 -5.25 -2.87
CA LEU A 235 -16.94 -4.46 -3.33
C LEU A 235 -17.32 -3.38 -2.31
N SER A 236 -17.32 -3.71 -1.01
CA SER A 236 -17.59 -2.75 0.05
C SER A 236 -16.55 -1.62 0.08
N ALA A 237 -15.27 -1.92 -0.16
CA ALA A 237 -14.21 -0.93 -0.29
C ALA A 237 -14.49 0.01 -1.48
N PHE A 238 -14.81 -0.55 -2.63
CA PHE A 238 -15.11 0.21 -3.84
C PHE A 238 -16.30 1.16 -3.64
N LEU A 239 -17.41 0.65 -3.09
CA LEU A 239 -18.60 1.46 -2.86
C LEU A 239 -18.33 2.63 -1.89
N ASP A 240 -17.60 2.39 -0.80
CA ASP A 240 -17.28 3.45 0.17
C ASP A 240 -16.25 4.45 -0.35
N LYS A 241 -15.19 3.97 -1.00
CA LYS A 241 -14.03 4.80 -1.36
C LYS A 241 -14.17 5.47 -2.72
N CYS A 242 -14.81 4.81 -3.68
CA CYS A 242 -14.94 5.30 -5.05
C CYS A 242 -16.32 5.93 -5.32
N ILE A 243 -17.39 5.39 -4.74
CA ILE A 243 -18.76 5.86 -5.03
C ILE A 243 -19.25 6.88 -4.01
N VAL A 244 -19.28 6.53 -2.72
CA VAL A 244 -19.92 7.38 -1.68
C VAL A 244 -19.10 8.65 -1.41
N ARG A 245 -17.77 8.55 -1.44
CA ARG A 245 -16.86 9.67 -1.13
C ARG A 245 -16.45 10.50 -2.36
N ASN A 246 -17.07 10.26 -3.52
CA ASN A 246 -16.78 10.92 -4.81
C ASN A 246 -15.29 10.98 -5.21
N GLY A 247 -14.42 10.11 -4.66
CA GLY A 247 -12.98 10.15 -4.91
C GLY A 247 -12.23 11.38 -4.39
N GLU A 248 -12.91 12.34 -3.76
CA GLU A 248 -12.37 13.70 -3.54
C GLU A 248 -11.27 13.80 -2.50
N ASN A 249 -11.12 12.82 -1.59
CA ASN A 249 -10.33 13.08 -0.38
C ASN A 249 -9.03 12.28 -0.19
N MET A 250 -8.74 11.21 -0.95
CA MET A 250 -7.59 10.35 -0.60
C MET A 250 -6.97 9.55 -1.76
N ASN A 251 -7.18 9.91 -3.03
CA ASN A 251 -6.62 9.20 -4.21
C ASN A 251 -6.85 7.67 -4.19
N HIS A 252 -7.88 7.20 -3.49
CA HIS A 252 -8.13 5.76 -3.30
C HIS A 252 -8.52 5.04 -4.60
N CYS A 253 -9.07 5.79 -5.55
CA CYS A 253 -9.56 5.29 -6.83
C CYS A 253 -9.03 6.16 -7.98
N GLU A 254 -7.79 6.64 -7.84
CA GLU A 254 -7.15 7.55 -8.79
C GLU A 254 -7.08 6.98 -10.21
N SER A 255 -7.01 5.65 -10.34
CA SER A 255 -7.07 4.97 -11.63
C SER A 255 -8.35 5.25 -12.42
N LEU A 256 -9.45 5.66 -11.76
CA LEU A 256 -10.71 6.03 -12.40
C LEU A 256 -10.79 7.51 -12.80
N ARG A 257 -9.79 8.31 -12.43
CA ARG A 257 -9.80 9.75 -12.72
C ARG A 257 -9.78 9.98 -14.23
N GLY A 258 -10.78 10.70 -14.75
CA GLY A 258 -10.93 10.99 -16.17
C GLY A 258 -11.93 10.09 -16.92
N PHE A 259 -12.42 9.02 -16.30
CA PHE A 259 -13.47 8.19 -16.89
C PHE A 259 -14.86 8.72 -16.52
N ASN A 260 -15.65 9.11 -17.53
CA ASN A 260 -17.05 9.54 -17.33
C ASN A 260 -18.02 8.35 -17.45
N ILE A 261 -17.99 7.44 -16.47
CA ILE A 261 -18.82 6.23 -16.45
C ILE A 261 -19.94 6.40 -15.41
N THR A 262 -21.16 6.65 -15.88
CA THR A 262 -22.34 6.80 -15.02
C THR A 262 -22.89 5.47 -14.49
N ASN A 263 -22.70 4.39 -15.24
CA ASN A 263 -23.14 3.05 -14.84
C ASN A 263 -22.18 2.45 -13.80
N LYS A 264 -22.65 2.30 -12.56
CA LYS A 264 -21.85 1.79 -11.44
C LYS A 264 -21.25 0.39 -11.66
N ARG A 265 -21.94 -0.48 -12.40
CA ARG A 265 -21.43 -1.84 -12.70
C ARG A 265 -20.27 -1.78 -13.70
N LYS A 266 -20.40 -0.96 -14.76
CA LYS A 266 -19.30 -0.72 -15.70
C LYS A 266 -18.12 -0.05 -14.99
N LEU A 267 -18.38 0.94 -14.13
CA LEU A 267 -17.35 1.62 -13.36
C LEU A 267 -16.59 0.64 -12.44
N PHE A 268 -17.28 -0.29 -11.80
CA PHE A 268 -16.66 -1.33 -10.98
C PHE A 268 -15.80 -2.29 -11.82
N ALA A 269 -16.28 -2.72 -12.98
CA ALA A 269 -15.49 -3.57 -13.89
C ALA A 269 -14.22 -2.86 -14.34
N THR A 270 -14.33 -1.62 -14.81
CA THR A 270 -13.18 -0.77 -15.17
C THR A 270 -12.22 -0.58 -14.01
N PHE A 271 -12.73 -0.41 -12.79
CA PHE A 271 -11.88 -0.31 -11.61
C PHE A 271 -11.07 -1.59 -11.36
N VAL A 272 -11.67 -2.76 -11.48
CA VAL A 272 -10.99 -4.05 -11.32
C VAL A 272 -9.85 -4.18 -12.34
N ASP A 273 -10.09 -3.78 -13.59
CA ASP A 273 -9.09 -3.85 -14.66
C ASP A 273 -7.91 -2.89 -14.43
N LEU A 274 -8.17 -1.72 -13.83
CA LEU A 274 -7.16 -0.67 -13.62
C LEU A 274 -6.49 -0.73 -12.23
N LEU A 275 -7.06 -1.44 -11.26
CA LEU A 275 -6.53 -1.53 -9.90
C LEU A 275 -5.05 -1.92 -9.85
N PRO A 276 -4.56 -2.90 -10.65
CA PRO A 276 -3.15 -3.27 -10.65
C PRO A 276 -2.15 -2.14 -10.93
N LEU A 277 -2.58 -1.00 -11.50
CA LEU A 277 -1.69 0.15 -11.73
C LEU A 277 -1.26 0.81 -10.41
N LYS A 278 -2.18 0.88 -9.43
CA LYS A 278 -1.96 1.51 -8.13
C LYS A 278 -2.83 0.86 -7.07
N TRP A 279 -2.18 0.15 -6.16
CA TRP A 279 -2.88 -0.47 -5.05
C TRP A 279 -3.11 0.55 -3.94
N ASN A 280 -4.30 0.46 -3.34
CA ASN A 280 -4.61 1.18 -2.11
C ASN A 280 -4.85 0.18 -0.99
N MET A 281 -4.47 0.55 0.25
CA MET A 281 -4.64 -0.27 1.46
C MET A 281 -6.00 -0.98 1.49
N HIS A 282 -7.09 -0.29 1.16
CA HIS A 282 -8.45 -0.83 1.19
C HIS A 282 -8.70 -2.05 0.28
N PHE A 283 -7.89 -2.25 -0.75
CA PHE A 283 -8.08 -3.30 -1.78
C PHE A 283 -7.06 -4.44 -1.72
N PHE A 284 -6.00 -4.33 -0.90
CA PHE A 284 -5.05 -5.43 -0.74
C PHE A 284 -5.70 -6.70 -0.19
N PRO A 285 -5.23 -7.89 -0.59
CA PRO A 285 -5.73 -9.15 -0.04
C PRO A 285 -5.63 -9.17 1.49
N GLN A 286 -6.70 -9.61 2.17
CA GLN A 286 -6.78 -9.63 3.64
C GLN A 286 -5.67 -10.48 4.28
N ALA A 287 -5.20 -11.50 3.58
CA ALA A 287 -4.17 -12.39 4.05
C ALA A 287 -2.80 -11.71 4.23
N LEU A 288 -2.56 -10.56 3.57
CA LEU A 288 -1.30 -9.82 3.67
C LEU A 288 -1.28 -8.80 4.81
N TYR A 289 -2.42 -8.54 5.45
CA TYR A 289 -2.52 -7.60 6.57
C TYR A 289 -1.82 -8.12 7.83
N CYS A 290 -1.57 -7.21 8.78
CA CYS A 290 -1.15 -7.55 10.14
C CYS A 290 0.11 -8.42 10.19
N ASP A 291 1.13 -7.95 9.48
CA ASP A 291 2.42 -8.62 9.29
C ASP A 291 2.32 -9.97 8.57
N GLY A 292 1.44 -10.05 7.56
CA GLY A 292 1.27 -11.25 6.75
C GLY A 292 0.46 -12.32 7.46
N LEU A 293 -0.82 -12.03 7.71
CA LEU A 293 -1.78 -12.91 8.36
C LEU A 293 -1.69 -14.38 7.87
N TYR A 294 -1.48 -14.62 6.57
CA TYR A 294 -1.33 -15.97 6.00
C TYR A 294 -0.25 -16.83 6.69
N ARG A 295 0.76 -16.23 7.31
CA ARG A 295 1.87 -16.90 7.99
C ARG A 295 1.61 -17.15 9.47
N HIS A 296 0.74 -16.33 10.06
CA HIS A 296 0.63 -16.16 11.50
C HIS A 296 -0.75 -16.52 12.07
N ILE A 297 -1.77 -16.67 11.21
CA ILE A 297 -3.17 -16.83 11.62
C ILE A 297 -3.41 -17.97 12.61
N ASN A 298 -2.67 -19.08 12.49
CA ASN A 298 -2.84 -20.25 13.34
C ASN A 298 -2.00 -20.22 14.63
N LYS A 299 -0.94 -19.40 14.67
CA LYS A 299 0.04 -19.37 15.78
C LYS A 299 -0.18 -18.18 16.70
N ASP A 300 -0.46 -17.02 16.11
CA ASP A 300 -0.39 -15.74 16.80
C ASP A 300 -1.77 -15.16 17.16
N TYR A 301 -2.87 -15.86 16.81
CA TYR A 301 -4.23 -15.38 17.06
C TYR A 301 -5.01 -16.37 17.93
N ASP A 302 -5.51 -15.87 19.06
CA ASP A 302 -6.36 -16.61 19.99
C ASP A 302 -7.79 -16.77 19.50
N PHE A 303 -8.20 -15.95 18.53
CA PHE A 303 -9.52 -16.00 17.92
C PHE A 303 -9.51 -15.46 16.48
N VAL A 304 -10.19 -16.19 15.59
CA VAL A 304 -10.44 -15.82 14.19
C VAL A 304 -11.95 -15.89 13.95
N GLY A 305 -12.59 -14.74 13.78
CA GLY A 305 -14.01 -14.67 13.47
C GLY A 305 -14.27 -14.40 12.00
N ILE A 306 -15.42 -14.87 11.49
CA ILE A 306 -15.82 -14.67 10.08
C ILE A 306 -17.09 -13.81 10.02
N MET A 307 -17.01 -12.70 9.29
CA MET A 307 -18.15 -11.88 8.92
C MET A 307 -18.92 -12.55 7.79
N GLY A 308 -20.05 -13.14 8.13
CA GLY A 308 -20.97 -13.77 7.18
C GLY A 308 -22.34 -14.00 7.81
N PRO A 309 -23.13 -14.97 7.32
CA PRO A 309 -24.46 -15.27 7.83
C PRO A 309 -24.50 -15.58 9.34
N ARG A 310 -23.39 -16.11 9.88
CA ARG A 310 -23.22 -16.44 11.31
C ARG A 310 -22.48 -15.38 12.12
N PHE A 311 -22.33 -14.15 11.60
CA PHE A 311 -21.52 -13.11 12.27
C PHE A 311 -21.91 -12.86 13.73
N TYR A 312 -23.20 -12.86 14.05
CA TYR A 312 -23.68 -12.67 15.43
C TYR A 312 -23.28 -13.80 16.37
N TYR A 313 -23.23 -15.03 15.86
CA TYR A 313 -22.71 -16.18 16.60
C TYR A 313 -21.19 -16.06 16.80
N GLU A 314 -20.45 -15.56 15.82
CA GLU A 314 -19.02 -15.27 15.99
C GLU A 314 -18.77 -14.20 17.05
N LEU A 315 -19.62 -13.17 17.15
CA LEU A 315 -19.53 -12.15 18.21
C LEU A 315 -19.79 -12.74 19.61
N GLU A 316 -20.71 -13.70 19.72
CA GLU A 316 -20.96 -14.41 20.96
C GLU A 316 -19.77 -15.29 21.36
N ARG A 317 -19.20 -16.07 20.42
CA ARG A 317 -17.99 -16.86 20.66
C ARG A 317 -16.80 -16.00 21.08
N LEU A 318 -16.61 -14.85 20.43
CA LEU A 318 -15.58 -13.87 20.80
C LEU A 318 -15.80 -13.39 22.25
N SER A 319 -17.04 -13.04 22.58
CA SER A 319 -17.43 -12.58 23.92
C SER A 319 -17.22 -13.66 24.98
N GLN A 320 -17.52 -14.92 24.68
CA GLN A 320 -17.26 -16.06 25.57
C GLN A 320 -15.75 -16.32 25.75
N ARG A 321 -14.96 -16.16 24.67
CA ARG A 321 -13.51 -16.40 24.71
C ARG A 321 -12.77 -15.39 25.59
N PHE A 322 -13.15 -14.12 25.53
CA PHE A 322 -12.44 -13.04 26.23
C PHE A 322 -13.17 -12.47 27.44
N GLY A 323 -14.43 -12.87 27.68
CA GLY A 323 -15.20 -12.50 28.86
C GLY A 323 -15.58 -11.02 28.95
N GLU A 324 -15.89 -10.58 30.17
CA GLU A 324 -16.14 -9.17 30.46
C GLU A 324 -14.82 -8.39 30.58
N PRO A 325 -14.78 -7.11 30.17
CA PRO A 325 -15.90 -6.27 29.72
C PRO A 325 -16.15 -6.32 28.21
N LEU A 326 -15.36 -7.10 27.46
CA LEU A 326 -15.48 -7.16 26.00
C LEU A 326 -16.90 -7.58 25.60
N ALA A 327 -17.45 -8.60 26.26
CA ALA A 327 -18.80 -9.10 26.02
C ALA A 327 -19.87 -8.00 26.12
N SER A 328 -19.89 -7.23 27.20
CA SER A 328 -20.82 -6.11 27.38
C SER A 328 -20.68 -5.04 26.29
N VAL A 329 -19.45 -4.63 25.98
CA VAL A 329 -19.21 -3.57 24.98
C VAL A 329 -19.54 -4.03 23.56
N VAL A 330 -19.18 -5.26 23.18
CA VAL A 330 -19.55 -5.84 21.88
C VAL A 330 -21.07 -5.95 21.77
N SER A 331 -21.75 -6.40 22.84
CA SER A 331 -23.21 -6.46 22.88
C SER A 331 -23.86 -5.11 22.64
N ASP A 332 -23.35 -4.04 23.27
CA ASP A 332 -23.85 -2.69 23.11
C ASP A 332 -23.62 -2.16 21.67
N VAL A 333 -22.37 -2.14 21.21
CA VAL A 333 -22.00 -1.56 19.92
C VAL A 333 -22.68 -2.28 18.74
N PHE A 334 -22.75 -3.61 18.78
CA PHE A 334 -23.38 -4.41 17.72
C PHE A 334 -24.87 -4.67 17.95
N ASN A 335 -25.48 -4.11 19.01
CA ASN A 335 -26.89 -4.25 19.36
C ASN A 335 -27.37 -5.72 19.47
N LEU A 336 -26.57 -6.60 20.08
CA LEU A 336 -26.89 -8.05 20.16
C LEU A 336 -28.24 -8.31 20.84
N LYS A 337 -28.56 -7.59 21.92
CA LYS A 337 -29.79 -7.74 22.72
C LYS A 337 -31.09 -7.43 21.97
N LYS A 338 -31.04 -6.63 20.91
CA LYS A 338 -32.24 -6.29 20.11
C LYS A 338 -32.63 -7.44 19.18
N LYS A 339 -31.67 -8.28 18.76
CA LYS A 339 -31.92 -9.37 17.81
C LYS A 339 -32.42 -10.66 18.43
N THR A 340 -32.17 -10.89 19.72
CA THR A 340 -32.68 -12.07 20.43
C THR A 340 -34.16 -11.99 20.77
N LYS A 341 -34.77 -10.80 20.75
CA LYS A 341 -36.21 -10.61 21.02
C LYS A 341 -37.14 -10.82 19.83
N THR A 342 -36.60 -11.07 18.64
CA THR A 342 -37.35 -11.16 17.37
C THR A 342 -37.38 -12.57 16.77
N LYS A 343 -36.96 -13.58 17.53
CA LYS A 343 -37.20 -14.99 17.26
C LYS A 343 -38.11 -15.53 18.36
#